data_AF-A0A3N5G1N1-F1
#
_entry.id   AF-A0A3N5G1N1-F1
#
_cell.length_a   1.000
_cell.length_b   1.000
_cell.length_c   1.000
_cell.angle_alpha   90.00
_cell.angle_beta   90.00
_cell.angle_gamma   90.00
#
_symmetry.space_group_name_H-M   'P 1'
#
loop_
_entity.id
_entity.type
_entity.pdbx_description
1 polymer ?
#
loop_
_entity_poly.entity_id
_entity_poly.type
_entity_poly.pdbx_seq_one_letter_code
_entity_poly.pdbx_strand_id
1 'polypeptide(L)'
;MLALLLVLFAAGALGLWTTLRREPASGAQAALGQGRFAAALEAARTDARAGRDELYAAAVAAKHLLDLDRARELLGRVLAVDPTDGEAWLESGLVAAYKGDFAAAERA
;
A
#
# COMPACT_ATOMS: atom_id res chain seq x y z
N MET A 1 -29.34 -33.05 11.92
CA MET A 1 -27.87 -33.12 11.67
C MET A 1 -27.46 -32.64 10.28
N LEU A 2 -28.14 -33.04 9.20
CA LEU A 2 -27.76 -32.66 7.82
C LEU A 2 -27.73 -31.13 7.57
N ALA A 3 -28.71 -30.38 8.11
CA ALA A 3 -28.78 -28.93 7.96
C ALA A 3 -27.64 -28.19 8.66
N LEU A 4 -27.16 -28.70 9.81
CA LEU A 4 -26.06 -28.08 10.56
C LEU A 4 -24.72 -28.23 9.83
N LEU A 5 -24.51 -29.37 9.16
CA LEU A 5 -23.34 -29.64 8.33
C LEU A 5 -23.28 -28.75 7.09
N LEU A 6 -24.42 -28.50 6.44
CA LEU A 6 -24.51 -27.59 5.29
C LEU A 6 -24.20 -26.14 5.65
N VAL A 7 -24.66 -25.67 6.81
CA VAL A 7 -24.37 -24.32 7.31
C VAL A 7 -22.89 -24.13 7.62
N LEU A 8 -22.24 -25.12 8.22
CA LEU A 8 -20.79 -25.09 8.49
C LEU A 8 -19.95 -25.13 7.22
N PHE A 9 -20.38 -25.89 6.21
CA PHE A 9 -19.73 -25.94 4.90
C PHE A 9 -19.87 -24.63 4.13
N ALA A 10 -21.06 -24.01 4.19
CA ALA A 10 -21.30 -22.69 3.60
C ALA A 10 -20.48 -21.60 4.30
N ALA A 11 -20.39 -21.62 5.64
CA ALA A 11 -19.55 -20.69 6.40
C ALA A 11 -18.06 -20.85 6.08
N GLY A 12 -17.57 -22.09 5.94
CA GLY A 12 -16.20 -22.38 5.52
C GLY A 12 -15.92 -21.92 4.09
N ALA A 13 -16.87 -22.13 3.17
CA ALA A 13 -16.77 -21.64 1.79
C ALA A 13 -16.77 -20.11 1.71
N LEU A 14 -17.56 -19.42 2.52
CA LEU A 14 -17.57 -17.96 2.63
C LEU A 14 -16.25 -17.41 3.21
N GLY A 15 -15.70 -18.02 4.26
CA GLY A 15 -14.41 -17.62 4.83
C GLY A 15 -13.22 -17.89 3.90
N LEU A 16 -13.25 -19.00 3.16
CA LEU A 16 -12.25 -19.32 2.14
C LEU A 16 -12.39 -18.40 0.90
N TRP A 17 -13.62 -18.04 0.54
CA TRP A 17 -13.92 -17.13 -0.57
C TRP A 17 -13.50 -15.69 -0.28
N THR A 18 -13.63 -15.21 0.96
CA THR A 18 -13.14 -13.88 1.35
C THR A 18 -11.60 -13.84 1.43
N THR A 19 -10.95 -14.92 1.83
CA THR A 19 -9.47 -15.01 1.84
C THR A 19 -8.87 -15.17 0.45
N LEU A 20 -9.52 -15.90 -0.46
CA LEU A 20 -9.11 -16.02 -1.87
C LEU A 20 -9.44 -14.76 -2.70
N ARG A 21 -10.33 -13.89 -2.20
CA ARG A 21 -10.61 -12.56 -2.79
C ARG A 21 -9.65 -11.47 -2.35
N ARG A 22 -8.60 -11.77 -1.57
CA ARG A 22 -7.47 -10.83 -1.47
C ARG A 22 -6.95 -10.64 -2.90
N GLU A 23 -7.05 -9.41 -3.40
CA GLU A 23 -6.44 -9.11 -4.69
C GLU A 23 -4.98 -9.56 -4.63
N PRO A 24 -4.51 -10.37 -5.59
CA PRO A 24 -3.11 -10.78 -5.61
C PRO A 24 -2.26 -9.52 -5.54
N ALA A 25 -1.21 -9.56 -4.70
CA ALA A 25 -0.28 -8.45 -4.53
C ALA A 25 0.00 -7.82 -5.89
N SER A 26 -0.33 -6.54 -6.03
CA SER A 26 -0.24 -5.87 -7.32
C SER A 26 1.17 -6.06 -7.89
N GLY A 27 1.31 -6.03 -9.22
CA GLY A 27 2.65 -6.16 -9.83
C GLY A 27 3.68 -5.20 -9.21
N ALA A 28 3.21 -4.04 -8.73
CA ALA A 28 3.99 -3.09 -7.95
C ALA A 28 4.52 -3.66 -6.64
N GLN A 29 3.65 -4.24 -5.82
CA GLN A 29 4.00 -4.77 -4.50
C GLN A 29 4.91 -6.00 -4.61
N ALA A 30 4.69 -6.86 -5.61
CA ALA A 30 5.57 -7.98 -5.91
C ALA A 30 6.98 -7.53 -6.34
N ALA A 31 7.07 -6.51 -7.21
CA ALA A 31 8.35 -5.93 -7.61
C ALA A 31 9.04 -5.19 -6.45
N LEU A 32 8.27 -4.53 -5.58
CA LEU A 32 8.78 -3.84 -4.41
C LEU A 32 9.43 -4.81 -3.42
N GLY A 33 8.77 -5.95 -3.15
CA GLY A 33 9.34 -7.01 -2.30
C GLY A 33 10.65 -7.61 -2.84
N GLN A 34 10.92 -7.45 -4.15
CA GLN A 34 12.17 -7.85 -4.79
C GLN A 34 13.21 -6.71 -4.87
N GLY A 35 12.91 -5.53 -4.31
CA GLY A 35 13.76 -4.33 -4.41
C GLY A 35 13.80 -3.71 -5.82
N ARG A 36 12.92 -4.13 -6.73
CA ARG A 36 12.89 -3.63 -8.11
C ARG A 36 12.06 -2.35 -8.20
N PHE A 37 12.57 -1.26 -7.60
CA PHE A 37 11.82 -0.02 -7.41
C PHE A 37 11.31 0.61 -8.71
N ALA A 38 12.11 0.67 -9.77
CA ALA A 38 11.65 1.18 -11.06
C ALA A 38 10.48 0.35 -11.63
N ALA A 39 10.58 -0.99 -11.57
CA ALA A 39 9.51 -1.87 -12.01
C ALA A 39 8.26 -1.76 -11.13
N ALA A 40 8.46 -1.54 -9.82
CA ALA A 40 7.37 -1.33 -8.89
C ALA A 40 6.58 -0.05 -9.21
N LEU A 41 7.29 1.04 -9.51
CA LEU A 41 6.68 2.32 -9.88
C LEU A 41 5.92 2.24 -11.20
N GLU A 42 6.49 1.57 -12.21
CA GLU A 42 5.84 1.35 -13.52
C GLU A 42 4.59 0.48 -13.40
N ALA A 43 4.61 -0.54 -12.54
CA ALA A 43 3.48 -1.44 -12.36
C ALA A 43 2.38 -0.86 -11.46
N ALA A 44 2.66 0.21 -10.71
CA ALA A 44 1.71 0.79 -9.77
C ALA A 44 0.68 1.66 -10.48
N ARG A 45 -0.60 1.45 -10.15
CA ARG A 45 -1.63 2.41 -10.53
C ARG A 45 -1.51 3.64 -9.65
N THR A 46 -1.57 4.80 -10.29
CA THR A 46 -1.59 6.11 -9.59
C THR A 46 -2.76 6.97 -10.04
N ASP A 47 -3.69 6.41 -10.81
CA ASP A 47 -4.92 7.09 -11.24
C ASP A 47 -5.96 7.14 -10.10
N ALA A 48 -7.17 7.61 -10.40
CA ALA A 48 -8.25 7.74 -9.42
C ALA A 48 -8.79 6.39 -8.90
N ARG A 49 -8.42 5.26 -9.52
CA ARG A 49 -8.83 3.91 -9.10
C ARG A 49 -7.77 3.23 -8.24
N ALA A 50 -6.60 3.83 -8.09
CA ALA A 50 -5.54 3.29 -7.24
C ALA A 50 -6.03 3.18 -5.79
N GLY A 51 -5.96 1.98 -5.25
CA GLY A 51 -6.15 1.71 -3.84
C GLY A 51 -4.93 2.10 -3.02
N ARG A 52 -5.09 1.99 -1.70
CA ARG A 52 -4.06 2.34 -0.73
C ARG A 52 -2.73 1.63 -1.00
N ASP A 53 -2.75 0.32 -1.24
CA ASP A 53 -1.53 -0.48 -1.43
C ASP A 53 -0.77 -0.13 -2.72
N GLU A 54 -1.48 0.24 -3.79
CA GLU A 54 -0.85 0.68 -5.04
C GLU A 54 -0.18 2.04 -4.87
N LEU A 55 -0.86 2.98 -4.19
CA LEU A 55 -0.29 4.29 -3.88
C LEU A 55 0.90 4.18 -2.92
N TYR A 56 0.79 3.33 -1.89
CA TYR A 56 1.87 3.08 -0.94
C TYR A 56 3.09 2.44 -1.63
N ALA A 57 2.88 1.39 -2.43
CA ALA A 57 3.97 0.74 -3.16
C ALA A 57 4.67 1.70 -4.14
N ALA A 58 3.89 2.54 -4.84
CA ALA A 58 4.43 3.59 -5.70
C ALA A 58 5.25 4.62 -4.91
N ALA A 59 4.78 5.04 -3.74
CA ALA A 59 5.47 6.02 -2.91
C ALA A 59 6.81 5.50 -2.40
N VAL A 60 6.83 4.27 -1.86
CA VAL A 60 8.06 3.64 -1.37
C VAL A 60 9.07 3.46 -2.52
N ALA A 61 8.59 3.02 -3.68
CA ALA A 61 9.43 2.93 -4.88
C ALA A 61 10.00 4.30 -5.30
N ALA A 62 9.17 5.35 -5.35
CA ALA A 62 9.60 6.70 -5.69
C ALA A 62 10.64 7.24 -4.69
N LYS A 63 10.46 7.00 -3.38
CA LYS A 63 11.44 7.35 -2.34
C LYS A 63 12.80 6.70 -2.60
N HIS A 64 12.83 5.40 -2.88
CA HIS A 64 14.07 4.68 -3.17
C HIS A 64 14.75 5.13 -4.47
N LEU A 65 14.00 5.70 -5.39
CA LEU A 65 14.51 6.35 -6.61
C LEU A 65 14.86 7.83 -6.41
N LEU A 66 14.76 8.34 -5.18
CA LEU A 66 14.96 9.76 -4.81
C LEU A 66 13.99 10.74 -5.50
N ASP A 67 12.87 10.25 -6.03
CA ASP A 67 11.75 11.08 -6.47
C ASP A 67 10.88 11.45 -5.25
N LEU A 68 11.46 12.25 -4.36
CA LEU A 68 10.91 12.55 -3.03
C LEU A 68 9.62 13.37 -3.11
N ASP A 69 9.47 14.22 -4.13
CA ASP A 69 8.25 15.02 -4.31
C ASP A 69 7.07 14.15 -4.74
N ARG A 70 7.30 13.19 -5.64
CA ARG A 70 6.27 12.22 -6.01
C ARG A 70 5.92 11.29 -4.85
N ALA A 71 6.92 10.82 -4.11
CA ALA A 71 6.68 9.99 -2.92
C ALA A 71 5.76 10.72 -1.92
N ARG A 72 6.05 11.99 -1.64
CA ARG A 72 5.23 12.84 -0.75
C ARG A 72 3.80 13.04 -1.27
N GLU A 73 3.62 13.28 -2.57
CA GLU A 73 2.28 13.41 -3.16
C GLU A 73 1.45 12.14 -2.97
N LEU A 74 2.03 10.99 -3.29
CA LEU A 74 1.36 9.69 -3.20
C LEU A 74 0.99 9.34 -1.76
N LEU A 75 1.88 9.59 -0.80
CA LEU A 75 1.61 9.40 0.63
C LEU A 75 0.51 10.35 1.13
N GLY A 76 0.52 11.60 0.67
CA GLY A 76 -0.55 12.55 0.96
C GLY A 76 -1.93 12.05 0.51
N ARG A 77 -2.00 11.32 -0.61
CA ARG A 77 -3.25 10.70 -1.08
C ARG A 77 -3.68 9.52 -0.20
N VAL A 78 -2.74 8.71 0.29
CA VAL A 78 -3.05 7.65 1.27
C VAL A 78 -3.62 8.26 2.55
N LEU A 79 -2.91 9.27 3.10
CA LEU A 79 -3.30 9.95 4.34
C LEU A 79 -4.58 10.78 4.22
N ALA A 80 -4.95 11.24 3.01
CA ALA A 80 -6.22 11.91 2.79
C ALA A 80 -7.42 10.95 2.90
N VAL A 81 -7.23 9.66 2.61
CA VAL A 81 -8.27 8.63 2.75
C VAL A 81 -8.27 8.06 4.16
N ASP A 82 -7.09 7.73 4.69
CA ASP A 82 -6.90 7.27 6.07
C ASP A 82 -5.83 8.11 6.77
N PRO A 83 -6.25 9.17 7.51
CA PRO A 83 -5.34 10.01 8.29
C PRO A 83 -4.63 9.27 9.44
N THR A 84 -5.02 8.03 9.75
CA THR A 84 -4.45 7.22 10.83
C THR A 84 -3.50 6.12 10.32
N ASP A 85 -3.24 6.07 9.01
CA ASP A 85 -2.35 5.09 8.41
C ASP A 85 -0.90 5.29 8.88
N GLY A 86 -0.49 4.46 9.84
CA GLY A 86 0.83 4.56 10.46
C GLY A 86 2.00 4.23 9.54
N GLU A 87 1.79 3.36 8.53
CA GLU A 87 2.85 3.08 7.54
C GLU A 87 3.06 4.29 6.64
N ALA A 88 1.99 4.96 6.21
CA ALA A 88 2.10 6.16 5.38
C ALA A 88 2.72 7.35 6.13
N TRP A 89 2.43 7.50 7.42
CA TRP A 89 3.09 8.48 8.29
C TRP A 89 4.59 8.20 8.45
N LEU A 90 4.95 6.95 8.77
CA LEU A 90 6.35 6.52 8.86
C LEU A 90 7.11 6.81 7.57
N GLU A 91 6.55 6.43 6.42
CA GLU A 91 7.17 6.67 5.12
C GLU A 91 7.25 8.16 4.77
N SER A 92 6.26 8.96 5.17
CA SER A 92 6.30 10.42 4.99
C SER A 92 7.45 11.05 5.79
N GLY A 93 7.67 10.59 7.02
CA GLY A 93 8.80 11.02 7.84
C GLY A 93 10.14 10.67 7.21
N LEU A 94 10.27 9.45 6.67
CA LEU A 94 11.47 9.04 5.93
C LEU A 94 11.70 9.87 4.68
N VAL A 95 10.65 10.15 3.88
CA VAL A 95 10.76 11.02 2.70
C VAL A 95 11.23 12.43 3.09
N ALA A 96 10.68 13.00 4.16
CA ALA A 96 11.09 14.30 4.67
C ALA A 96 12.56 14.30 5.14
N ALA A 97 12.99 13.27 5.86
CA ALA A 97 14.37 13.11 6.30
C ALA A 97 15.34 12.98 5.12
N TYR A 98 15.00 12.22 4.07
CA TYR A 98 15.81 12.11 2.85
C TYR A 98 15.91 13.43 2.09
N LYS A 99 14.88 14.28 2.18
CA LYS A 99 14.87 15.63 1.61
C LYS A 99 15.66 16.63 2.47
N GLY A 100 16.04 16.26 3.69
CA GLY A 100 16.69 17.12 4.67
C GLY A 100 15.72 18.02 5.47
N ASP A 101 14.41 17.80 5.35
CA ASP A 101 13.39 18.51 6.15
C ASP A 101 13.11 17.76 7.45
N PHE A 102 14.05 17.87 8.39
CA PHE A 102 13.95 17.16 9.68
C PHE A 102 12.78 17.64 10.54
N ALA A 103 12.36 18.90 10.39
CA ALA A 103 11.22 19.42 11.12
C ALA A 103 9.91 18.77 10.65
N ALA A 104 9.76 18.55 9.34
CA ALA A 104 8.65 17.77 8.82
C ALA A 104 8.76 16.29 9.21
N ALA A 105 9.97 15.72 9.20
CA ALA A 105 10.19 14.33 9.59
C ALA A 105 9.79 14.04 11.04
N GLU A 106 10.02 14.97 11.97
CA GLU A 106 9.63 14.83 13.39
C GLU A 106 8.12 14.90 13.61
N ARG A 107 7.38 15.58 12.72
CA ARG A 107 5.93 15.76 12.83
C ARG A 107 5.11 14.69 12.11
N ALA A 108 5.74 13.87 11.29
CA ALA A 108 5.10 12.79 10.56
C ALA A 108 4.91 11.59 11.49
#